data_AF-A0A6C0ERK6-F1
#
_entry.id   AF-A0A6C0ERK6-F1
#
_cell.length_a   1.000
_cell.length_b   1.000
_cell.length_c   1.000
_cell.angle_alpha   90.00
_cell.angle_beta   90.00
_cell.angle_gamma   90.00
#
_symmetry.space_group_name_H-M   'P 1'
#
loop_
_entity.id
_entity.type
_entity.pdbx_description
1 polymer ?
#
loop_
_entity_poly.entity_id
_entity_poly.type
_entity_poly.pdbx_seq_one_letter_code
_entity_poly.pdbx_strand_id
1 'polypeptide(L)'
;MSVVARKDYPEGYPADALEVLRAMSFTDGKTVRIVGSMALRSQIYAGDYDANEVIDTRGTRNLALRDLTRKFKSIIKDVQSIPNTYIGDIKSGSVEDWVIIHEHYNHERSLKQLEKLYEEGIIHKTVYDDGKKRIKPTVSKLELIALRRDFRPNIIRWTPREVMLGFKTLQDKRKFTLEEAFQTPTITKLDVVSWVQNNRFTDFSMIYQFKHNGKHLNSGITDIETSIRENIFMLHHEGNYFKMAKRMFALAKYKEYTDVMEKLSPLFNGDIGRLYMVYGDVGTLETLLEVQYVIPYSKIDFEIDQFKGRLSNIGLDKYLRRESDLFNIIDELVKLRRTEYSHKKMKELLGKMKHILYNLMSLYAKLYLTKIKMMPRY
;
A
#
# COMPACT_ATOMS: atom_id res chain seq x y z
N MET A 1 -17.46 -6.68 -22.42
CA MET A 1 -16.36 -7.47 -21.83
C MET A 1 -16.69 -7.77 -20.37
N SER A 2 -16.42 -8.99 -19.89
CA SER A 2 -16.70 -9.36 -18.50
C SER A 2 -15.89 -8.49 -17.52
N VAL A 3 -16.57 -7.94 -16.49
CA VAL A 3 -15.93 -7.09 -15.46
C VAL A 3 -14.91 -7.84 -14.61
N VAL A 4 -14.96 -9.17 -14.61
CA VAL A 4 -14.03 -10.06 -13.89
C VAL A 4 -12.94 -10.65 -14.77
N ALA A 5 -12.97 -10.40 -16.08
CA ALA A 5 -11.96 -10.94 -17.01
C ALA A 5 -10.56 -10.51 -16.56
N ARG A 6 -9.67 -11.49 -16.35
CA ARG A 6 -8.30 -11.25 -15.89
C ARG A 6 -7.36 -11.11 -17.08
N LYS A 7 -6.29 -10.35 -16.90
CA LYS A 7 -5.13 -10.40 -17.80
C LYS A 7 -4.41 -11.71 -17.54
N ASP A 8 -3.91 -12.32 -18.60
CA ASP A 8 -3.10 -13.54 -18.47
C ASP A 8 -1.70 -13.13 -18.00
N TYR A 9 -1.14 -13.88 -17.06
CA TYR A 9 0.22 -13.65 -16.58
C TYR A 9 1.11 -14.79 -17.10
N PRO A 10 2.27 -14.49 -17.70
CA PRO A 10 2.87 -13.15 -17.84
C PRO A 10 2.41 -12.32 -19.05
N GLU A 11 1.75 -12.90 -20.05
CA GLU A 11 1.61 -12.35 -21.41
C GLU A 11 0.84 -11.01 -21.49
N GLY A 12 -0.06 -10.74 -20.54
CA GLY A 12 -0.90 -9.54 -20.50
C GLY A 12 -0.22 -8.32 -19.89
N TYR A 13 1.10 -8.33 -19.66
CA TYR A 13 1.81 -7.30 -18.91
C TYR A 13 3.07 -6.79 -19.63
N PRO A 14 3.45 -5.51 -19.43
CA PRO A 14 4.67 -4.93 -20.00
C PRO A 14 5.94 -5.65 -19.53
N ALA A 15 6.94 -5.75 -20.41
CA ALA A 15 8.17 -6.51 -20.15
C ALA A 15 8.98 -5.96 -18.95
N ASP A 16 9.05 -4.64 -18.79
CA ASP A 16 9.72 -3.97 -17.67
C ASP A 16 8.97 -4.12 -16.34
N ALA A 17 7.63 -4.11 -16.38
CA ALA A 17 6.83 -4.48 -15.20
C ALA A 17 7.06 -5.95 -14.79
N LEU A 18 7.18 -6.86 -15.78
CA LEU A 18 7.50 -8.26 -15.54
C LEU A 18 8.92 -8.44 -14.98
N GLU A 19 9.89 -7.65 -15.43
CA GLU A 19 11.25 -7.64 -14.89
C GLU A 19 11.25 -7.33 -13.38
N VAL A 20 10.56 -6.26 -12.97
CA VAL A 20 10.42 -5.89 -11.56
C VAL A 20 9.73 -7.00 -10.77
N LEU A 21 8.60 -7.53 -11.25
CA LEU A 21 7.86 -8.59 -10.58
C LEU A 21 8.68 -9.89 -10.44
N ARG A 22 9.50 -10.22 -11.43
CA ARG A 22 10.40 -11.38 -11.38
C ARG A 22 11.53 -11.16 -10.39
N ALA A 23 12.13 -9.97 -10.35
CA ALA A 23 13.17 -9.62 -9.38
C ALA A 23 12.64 -9.65 -7.94
N MET A 24 11.35 -9.32 -7.73
CA MET A 24 10.68 -9.44 -6.44
C MET A 24 10.33 -10.88 -6.04
N SER A 25 10.43 -11.87 -6.94
CA SER A 25 9.85 -13.21 -6.71
C SER A 25 10.85 -14.22 -6.15
N PHE A 26 10.39 -15.07 -5.23
CA PHE A 26 11.14 -16.23 -4.75
C PHE A 26 11.25 -17.35 -5.79
N THR A 27 10.33 -17.39 -6.76
CA THR A 27 10.23 -18.41 -7.81
C THR A 27 10.52 -17.87 -9.21
N ASP A 28 11.19 -16.72 -9.30
CA ASP A 28 11.53 -16.04 -10.56
C ASP A 28 10.30 -15.79 -11.44
N GLY A 29 9.18 -15.44 -10.80
CA GLY A 29 7.90 -15.13 -11.43
C GLY A 29 6.95 -16.32 -11.58
N LYS A 30 7.38 -17.56 -11.38
CA LYS A 30 6.58 -18.76 -11.74
C LYS A 30 5.28 -18.90 -10.96
N THR A 31 5.27 -18.54 -9.67
CA THR A 31 4.08 -18.65 -8.81
C THR A 31 3.48 -17.30 -8.43
N VAL A 32 3.95 -16.22 -9.07
CA VAL A 32 3.43 -14.87 -8.87
C VAL A 32 1.99 -14.80 -9.36
N ARG A 33 1.11 -14.27 -8.51
CA ARG A 33 -0.29 -14.01 -8.84
C ARG A 33 -0.57 -12.53 -8.69
N ILE A 34 -0.72 -11.83 -9.81
CA ILE A 34 -1.17 -10.44 -9.80
C ILE A 34 -2.63 -10.39 -9.36
N VAL A 35 -2.91 -9.55 -8.37
CA VAL A 35 -4.22 -9.31 -7.76
C VAL A 35 -4.61 -7.83 -7.92
N GLY A 36 -5.68 -7.41 -7.25
CA GLY A 36 -6.10 -6.01 -7.29
C GLY A 36 -6.63 -5.56 -8.66
N SER A 37 -6.49 -4.25 -8.92
CA SER A 37 -7.06 -3.61 -10.11
C SER A 37 -6.30 -3.97 -11.40
N MET A 38 -4.97 -4.03 -11.32
CA MET A 38 -4.12 -4.32 -12.47
C MET A 38 -4.27 -5.74 -13.02
N ALA A 39 -4.80 -6.67 -12.22
CA ALA A 39 -5.16 -8.02 -12.65
C ALA A 39 -6.36 -8.07 -13.61
N LEU A 40 -7.18 -7.02 -13.69
CA LEU A 40 -8.44 -7.02 -14.41
C LEU A 40 -8.30 -6.30 -15.75
N ARG A 41 -8.83 -6.90 -16.83
CA ARG A 41 -8.92 -6.25 -18.15
C ARG A 41 -9.90 -5.08 -18.16
N SER A 42 -10.88 -5.13 -17.26
CA SER A 42 -11.94 -4.13 -17.14
C SER A 42 -11.50 -2.85 -16.44
N GLN A 43 -10.34 -2.81 -15.77
CA GLN A 43 -9.88 -1.65 -15.01
C GLN A 43 -8.84 -0.86 -15.80
N ILE A 44 -9.28 0.22 -16.43
CA ILE A 44 -8.46 1.00 -17.37
C ILE A 44 -7.44 1.86 -16.62
N TYR A 45 -7.83 2.42 -15.47
CA TYR A 45 -7.00 3.35 -14.69
C TYR A 45 -6.32 2.67 -13.49
N ALA A 46 -5.87 1.43 -13.67
CA ALA A 46 -5.04 0.75 -12.67
C ALA A 46 -3.68 1.47 -12.53
N GLY A 47 -3.31 1.80 -11.29
CA GLY A 47 -2.12 2.60 -10.98
C GLY A 47 -0.95 1.80 -10.39
N ASP A 48 -1.22 0.61 -9.85
CA ASP A 48 -0.32 -0.18 -9.02
C ASP A 48 -0.35 -1.67 -9.40
N TYR A 49 0.77 -2.36 -9.18
CA TYR A 49 0.87 -3.82 -9.31
C TYR A 49 0.84 -4.47 -7.93
N ASP A 50 -0.31 -4.98 -7.52
CA ASP A 50 -0.41 -5.85 -6.35
C ASP A 50 -0.19 -7.31 -6.76
N ALA A 51 0.69 -8.02 -6.07
CA ALA A 51 0.99 -9.41 -6.32
C ALA A 51 1.13 -10.20 -5.01
N ASN A 52 0.78 -11.48 -5.10
CA ASN A 52 0.97 -12.44 -4.02
C ASN A 52 1.79 -13.62 -4.53
N GLU A 53 2.64 -14.17 -3.66
CA GLU A 53 3.39 -15.39 -3.92
C GLU A 53 3.23 -16.36 -2.74
N VAL A 54 2.98 -17.63 -3.05
CA VAL A 54 3.00 -18.71 -2.05
C VAL A 54 4.27 -19.52 -2.28
N ILE A 55 5.13 -19.56 -1.27
CA ILE A 55 6.43 -20.22 -1.32
C ILE A 55 6.35 -21.43 -0.41
N ASP A 56 6.40 -22.64 -0.99
CA ASP A 56 6.39 -23.88 -0.22
C ASP A 56 7.79 -24.51 -0.22
N THR A 57 8.34 -24.65 0.98
CA THR A 57 9.67 -25.20 1.21
C THR A 57 9.58 -26.63 1.74
N ARG A 58 10.57 -27.45 1.39
CA ARG A 58 10.69 -28.85 1.84
C ARG A 58 11.97 -29.06 2.64
N GLY A 59 12.10 -30.24 3.27
CA GLY A 59 13.28 -30.62 4.04
C GLY A 59 13.17 -30.22 5.51
N THR A 60 14.30 -29.89 6.14
CA THR A 60 14.31 -29.45 7.55
C THR A 60 13.94 -27.97 7.64
N ARG A 61 13.26 -27.59 8.73
CA ARG A 61 12.82 -26.22 8.97
C ARG A 61 13.98 -25.22 8.94
N ASN A 62 15.11 -25.56 9.55
CA ASN A 62 16.29 -24.68 9.60
C ASN A 62 16.90 -24.46 8.21
N LEU A 63 16.95 -25.50 7.37
CA LEU A 63 17.44 -25.35 5.99
C LEU A 63 16.49 -24.45 5.18
N ALA A 64 15.18 -24.69 5.30
CA ALA A 64 14.17 -23.87 4.65
C ALA A 64 14.28 -22.38 5.02
N LEU A 65 14.45 -22.05 6.30
CA LEU A 65 14.58 -20.65 6.75
C LEU A 65 15.87 -19.98 6.24
N ARG A 66 16.98 -20.73 6.20
CA ARG A 66 18.24 -20.26 5.61
C ARG A 66 18.10 -20.02 4.11
N ASP A 67 17.41 -20.91 3.40
CA ASP A 67 17.15 -20.76 1.96
C ASP A 67 16.27 -19.55 1.67
N LEU A 68 15.19 -19.37 2.43
CA LEU A 68 14.32 -18.19 2.33
C LEU A 68 15.12 -16.90 2.60
N THR A 69 15.95 -16.89 3.63
CA THR A 69 16.79 -15.73 3.98
C THR A 69 17.77 -15.42 2.85
N ARG A 70 18.45 -16.42 2.31
CA ARG A 70 19.40 -16.25 1.19
C ARG A 70 18.70 -15.72 -0.06
N LYS A 71 17.56 -16.31 -0.44
CA LYS A 71 16.81 -15.88 -1.63
C LYS A 71 16.24 -14.47 -1.44
N PHE A 72 15.77 -14.13 -0.25
CA PHE A 72 15.28 -12.78 0.02
C PHE A 72 16.39 -11.71 -0.08
N LYS A 73 17.60 -12.02 0.39
CA LYS A 73 18.77 -11.15 0.17
C LYS A 73 19.08 -10.98 -1.33
N SER A 74 18.98 -12.06 -2.12
CA SER A 74 19.12 -11.97 -3.59
C SER A 74 18.06 -11.04 -4.18
N ILE A 75 16.78 -11.22 -3.83
CA ILE A 75 15.67 -10.38 -4.29
C ILE A 75 15.95 -8.89 -4.03
N ILE A 76 16.41 -8.53 -2.83
CA ILE A 76 16.75 -7.13 -2.53
C ILE A 76 17.87 -6.62 -3.46
N LYS A 77 18.91 -7.40 -3.69
CA LYS A 77 20.01 -7.05 -4.59
C LYS A 77 19.52 -6.92 -6.04
N ASP A 78 18.71 -7.86 -6.50
CA ASP A 78 18.21 -7.92 -7.87
C ASP A 78 17.29 -6.72 -8.15
N VAL A 79 16.38 -6.39 -7.24
CA VAL A 79 15.53 -5.19 -7.33
C VAL A 79 16.37 -3.90 -7.36
N GLN A 80 17.40 -3.79 -6.51
CA GLN A 80 18.27 -2.61 -6.49
C GLN A 80 19.16 -2.48 -7.75
N SER A 81 19.32 -3.54 -8.53
CA SER A 81 20.09 -3.52 -9.76
C SER A 81 19.29 -2.97 -10.96
N ILE A 82 17.96 -2.91 -10.86
CA ILE A 82 17.10 -2.40 -11.93
C ILE A 82 17.18 -0.86 -11.96
N PRO A 83 17.48 -0.24 -13.12
CA PRO A 83 17.60 1.22 -13.21
C PRO A 83 16.31 1.96 -12.87
N ASN A 84 16.40 2.96 -11.99
CA ASN A 84 15.25 3.78 -11.52
C ASN A 84 14.20 2.96 -10.77
N THR A 85 14.66 1.94 -10.04
CA THR A 85 13.85 1.11 -9.17
C THR A 85 14.30 1.30 -7.73
N TYR A 86 13.35 1.46 -6.82
CA TYR A 86 13.59 1.86 -5.45
C TYR A 86 12.72 1.03 -4.52
N ILE A 87 13.33 0.45 -3.49
CA ILE A 87 12.57 -0.25 -2.45
C ILE A 87 11.94 0.80 -1.54
N GLY A 88 10.62 0.85 -1.50
CA GLY A 88 9.87 1.77 -0.66
C GLY A 88 9.74 1.28 0.78
N ASP A 89 9.38 0.02 0.96
CA ASP A 89 9.07 -0.55 2.28
C ASP A 89 9.30 -2.07 2.31
N ILE A 90 9.76 -2.58 3.45
CA ILE A 90 9.93 -4.01 3.68
C ILE A 90 9.31 -4.32 5.03
N LYS A 91 8.28 -5.17 5.06
CA LYS A 91 7.62 -5.62 6.30
C LYS A 91 7.82 -7.11 6.45
N SER A 92 8.27 -7.54 7.61
CA SER A 92 8.37 -8.94 7.96
C SER A 92 8.62 -9.05 9.45
N GLY A 93 7.97 -9.96 10.15
CA GLY A 93 8.17 -10.06 11.59
C GLY A 93 7.17 -9.26 12.41
N SER A 94 6.74 -9.84 13.53
CA SER A 94 6.02 -9.14 14.58
C SER A 94 6.59 -9.46 15.96
N VAL A 95 6.64 -8.46 16.85
CA VAL A 95 7.02 -8.64 18.26
C VAL A 95 5.77 -8.60 19.13
N GLU A 96 5.35 -9.75 19.64
CA GLU A 96 4.09 -9.89 20.40
C GLU A 96 4.08 -9.01 21.66
N ASP A 97 5.23 -8.88 22.32
CA ASP A 97 5.41 -8.02 23.51
C ASP A 97 5.14 -6.53 23.23
N TRP A 98 5.02 -6.13 21.97
CA TRP A 98 4.77 -4.75 21.54
C TRP A 98 3.33 -4.52 21.07
N VAL A 99 2.44 -5.51 21.17
CA VAL A 99 1.03 -5.35 20.80
C VAL A 99 0.30 -4.51 21.85
N ILE A 100 -0.13 -3.30 21.47
CA ILE A 100 -0.87 -2.38 22.37
C ILE A 100 -2.36 -2.77 22.45
N ILE A 101 -2.98 -3.05 21.30
CA ILE A 101 -4.42 -3.28 21.19
C ILE A 101 -4.70 -4.75 20.85
N HIS A 102 -5.09 -5.53 21.86
CA HIS A 102 -5.35 -6.96 21.71
C HIS A 102 -6.73 -7.27 21.07
N GLU A 103 -6.92 -8.54 20.66
CA GLU A 103 -8.17 -9.04 20.08
C GLU A 103 -9.37 -8.94 21.03
N HIS A 104 -9.13 -9.15 22.32
CA HIS A 104 -10.07 -8.80 23.37
C HIS A 104 -9.61 -7.49 23.99
N TYR A 105 -10.31 -6.41 23.66
CA TYR A 105 -9.95 -5.08 24.13
C TYR A 105 -10.04 -5.02 25.66
N ASN A 106 -8.97 -4.54 26.27
CA ASN A 106 -8.91 -4.26 27.70
C ASN A 106 -8.19 -2.92 27.89
N HIS A 107 -8.92 -1.94 28.41
CA HIS A 107 -8.43 -0.57 28.57
C HIS A 107 -7.17 -0.48 29.43
N GLU A 108 -7.19 -1.06 30.63
CA GLU A 108 -6.05 -1.00 31.56
C GLU A 108 -4.81 -1.68 30.99
N ARG A 109 -4.98 -2.87 30.40
CA ARG A 109 -3.89 -3.61 29.75
C ARG A 109 -3.30 -2.80 28.60
N SER A 110 -4.14 -2.20 27.76
CA SER A 110 -3.70 -1.42 26.59
C SER A 110 -2.94 -0.16 27.03
N LEU A 111 -3.42 0.55 28.06
CA LEU A 111 -2.73 1.72 28.60
C LEU A 111 -1.40 1.37 29.26
N LYS A 112 -1.37 0.34 30.11
CA LYS A 112 -0.12 -0.15 30.74
C LYS A 112 0.91 -0.53 29.68
N GLN A 113 0.47 -1.20 28.62
CA GLN A 113 1.35 -1.58 27.51
C GLN A 113 1.84 -0.35 26.74
N LEU A 114 0.97 0.62 26.46
CA LEU A 114 1.35 1.89 25.82
C LEU A 114 2.40 2.65 26.63
N GLU A 115 2.21 2.77 27.95
CA GLU A 115 3.13 3.41 28.89
C GLU A 115 4.48 2.69 28.91
N LYS A 116 4.46 1.36 29.08
CA LYS A 116 5.66 0.53 29.05
C LYS A 116 6.49 0.74 27.77
N LEU A 117 5.86 0.68 26.60
CA LEU A 117 6.58 0.86 25.33
C LEU A 117 7.15 2.27 25.16
N TYR A 118 6.52 3.28 25.76
CA TYR A 118 7.05 4.64 25.75
C TYR A 118 8.25 4.78 26.69
N GLU A 119 8.16 4.25 27.91
CA GLU A 119 9.25 4.24 28.89
C GLU A 119 10.48 3.47 28.38
N GLU A 120 10.27 2.37 27.67
CA GLU A 120 11.32 1.57 27.03
C GLU A 120 11.87 2.22 25.74
N GLY A 121 11.32 3.35 25.29
CA GLY A 121 11.75 4.07 24.09
C GLY A 121 11.42 3.36 22.77
N ILE A 122 10.49 2.40 22.79
CA ILE A 122 10.03 1.66 21.60
C ILE A 122 9.10 2.52 20.74
N ILE A 123 8.30 3.39 21.36
CA ILE A 123 7.44 4.36 20.68
C ILE A 123 7.82 5.79 21.03
N HIS A 124 7.59 6.71 20.09
CA HIS A 124 7.81 8.14 20.30
C HIS A 124 6.68 8.79 21.10
N LYS A 125 6.98 9.94 21.72
CA LYS A 125 6.03 10.74 22.49
C LYS A 125 4.75 11.07 21.72
N THR A 126 4.84 11.35 20.43
CA THR A 126 3.66 11.65 19.58
C THR A 126 2.69 10.48 19.51
N VAL A 127 3.20 9.24 19.43
CA VAL A 127 2.38 8.02 19.44
C VAL A 127 1.80 7.79 20.84
N TYR A 128 2.59 7.99 21.88
CA TYR A 128 2.15 7.88 23.26
C TYR A 128 1.00 8.85 23.58
N ASP A 129 1.16 10.13 23.26
CA ASP A 129 0.16 11.17 23.52
C ASP A 129 -1.15 10.91 22.74
N ASP A 130 -1.07 10.48 21.48
CA ASP A 130 -2.25 10.07 20.69
C ASP A 130 -2.94 8.83 21.30
N GLY A 131 -2.14 7.84 21.73
CA GLY A 131 -2.64 6.64 22.38
C GLY A 131 -3.38 6.95 23.68
N LYS A 132 -2.79 7.77 24.57
CA LYS A 132 -3.41 8.20 25.83
C LYS A 132 -4.73 8.93 25.61
N LYS A 133 -4.86 9.66 24.51
CA LYS A 133 -6.10 10.37 24.13
C LYS A 133 -7.19 9.43 23.58
N ARG A 134 -6.80 8.39 22.83
CA ARG A 134 -7.74 7.56 22.06
C ARG A 134 -8.12 6.25 22.75
N ILE A 135 -7.25 5.69 23.60
CA ILE A 135 -7.52 4.49 24.39
C ILE A 135 -8.40 4.87 25.59
N LYS A 136 -9.67 4.46 25.57
CA LYS A 136 -10.69 4.83 26.56
C LYS A 136 -11.30 3.59 27.24
N PRO A 137 -11.91 3.69 28.43
CA PRO A 137 -12.57 2.56 29.08
C PRO A 137 -13.61 1.87 28.19
N THR A 138 -14.38 2.67 27.47
CA THR A 138 -15.38 2.22 26.50
C THR A 138 -15.01 2.78 25.13
N VAL A 139 -14.91 1.89 24.13
CA VAL A 139 -14.65 2.25 22.74
C VAL A 139 -15.74 1.67 21.86
N SER A 140 -16.21 2.45 20.89
CA SER A 140 -17.08 1.96 19.83
C SER A 140 -16.34 0.93 18.96
N LYS A 141 -17.09 0.12 18.20
CA LYS A 141 -16.49 -0.81 17.22
C LYS A 141 -15.58 -0.08 16.23
N LEU A 142 -15.98 1.11 15.79
CA LEU A 142 -15.18 1.95 14.88
C LEU A 142 -13.86 2.38 15.53
N GLU A 143 -13.92 2.91 16.76
CA GLU A 143 -12.73 3.32 17.50
C GLU A 143 -11.80 2.13 17.71
N LEU A 144 -12.32 0.94 18.04
CA LEU A 144 -11.50 -0.26 18.23
C LEU A 144 -10.77 -0.69 16.95
N ILE A 145 -11.46 -0.70 15.80
CA ILE A 145 -10.83 -1.01 14.51
C ILE A 145 -9.75 0.03 14.18
N ALA A 146 -10.04 1.32 14.41
CA ALA A 146 -9.07 2.40 14.21
C ALA A 146 -7.83 2.23 15.10
N LEU A 147 -8.03 1.94 16.39
CA LEU A 147 -6.95 1.69 17.34
C LEU A 147 -6.05 0.54 16.90
N ARG A 148 -6.62 -0.60 16.50
CA ARG A 148 -5.86 -1.77 16.00
C ARG A 148 -5.05 -1.46 14.74
N ARG A 149 -5.56 -0.61 13.87
CA ARG A 149 -4.89 -0.23 12.62
C ARG A 149 -3.72 0.72 12.87
N ASP A 150 -3.92 1.67 13.78
CA ASP A 150 -3.01 2.81 13.96
C ASP A 150 -1.88 2.50 14.96
N PHE A 151 -2.15 1.70 15.99
CA PHE A 151 -1.18 1.35 17.04
C PHE A 151 -0.55 -0.03 16.81
N ARG A 152 0.35 -0.11 15.82
CA ARG A 152 1.07 -1.35 15.44
C ARG A 152 2.60 -1.23 15.49
N PRO A 153 3.20 -0.82 16.62
CA PRO A 153 4.66 -0.80 16.74
C PRO A 153 5.26 -2.21 16.66
N ASN A 154 4.45 -3.24 16.92
CA ASN A 154 4.82 -4.64 16.81
C ASN A 154 5.21 -5.07 15.39
N ILE A 155 4.74 -4.43 14.31
CA ILE A 155 5.10 -4.82 12.94
C ILE A 155 6.50 -4.32 12.61
N ILE A 156 7.40 -5.26 12.31
CA ILE A 156 8.80 -4.95 12.05
C ILE A 156 8.99 -4.56 10.58
N ARG A 157 9.57 -3.37 10.40
CA ARG A 157 9.99 -2.81 9.12
C ARG A 157 11.50 -2.94 8.96
N TRP A 158 11.96 -3.22 7.76
CA TRP A 158 13.36 -3.47 7.45
C TRP A 158 13.89 -2.47 6.42
N THR A 159 15.13 -2.06 6.58
CA THR A 159 15.90 -1.41 5.51
C THR A 159 16.55 -2.47 4.62
N PRO A 160 16.86 -2.16 3.34
CA PRO A 160 17.63 -3.06 2.48
C PRO A 160 18.95 -3.53 3.13
N ARG A 161 19.65 -2.62 3.83
CA ARG A 161 20.90 -2.95 4.54
C ARG A 161 20.70 -3.99 5.63
N GLU A 162 19.66 -3.85 6.45
CA GLU A 162 19.33 -4.82 7.50
C GLU A 162 18.97 -6.19 6.91
N VAL A 163 18.22 -6.21 5.79
CA VAL A 163 17.95 -7.47 5.07
C VAL A 163 19.25 -8.12 4.61
N MET A 164 20.18 -7.36 4.03
CA MET A 164 21.48 -7.88 3.59
C MET A 164 22.32 -8.42 4.75
N LEU A 165 22.29 -7.78 5.92
CA LEU A 165 22.90 -8.31 7.15
C LEU A 165 22.22 -9.60 7.62
N GLY A 166 20.90 -9.72 7.40
CA GLY A 166 20.07 -10.86 7.83
C GLY A 166 19.50 -10.72 9.24
N PHE A 167 19.73 -9.58 9.87
CA PHE A 167 19.19 -9.23 11.18
C PHE A 167 19.13 -7.71 11.32
N LYS A 168 18.36 -7.26 12.31
CA LYS A 168 18.38 -5.88 12.80
C LYS A 168 18.40 -5.85 14.32
N THR A 169 18.82 -4.72 14.86
CA THR A 169 18.70 -4.43 16.28
C THR A 169 17.40 -3.70 16.52
N LEU A 170 16.55 -4.25 17.38
CA LEU A 170 15.29 -3.65 17.78
C LEU A 170 15.52 -2.46 18.72
N GLN A 171 14.47 -1.66 18.97
CA GLN A 171 14.57 -0.49 19.85
C GLN A 171 15.00 -0.87 21.27
N ASP A 172 14.53 -2.03 21.75
CA ASP A 172 14.91 -2.66 23.03
C ASP A 172 16.28 -3.36 23.01
N LYS A 173 17.08 -3.14 21.96
CA LYS A 173 18.43 -3.70 21.74
C LYS A 173 18.49 -5.20 21.44
N ARG A 174 17.38 -5.92 21.41
CA ARG A 174 17.39 -7.33 21.00
C ARG A 174 17.79 -7.46 19.53
N LYS A 175 18.55 -8.52 19.21
CA LYS A 175 18.82 -8.92 17.83
C LYS A 175 17.60 -9.67 17.32
N PHE A 176 17.06 -9.24 16.18
CA PHE A 176 15.93 -9.89 15.51
C PHE A 176 16.33 -10.26 14.09
N THR A 177 16.29 -11.55 13.78
CA THR A 177 16.76 -12.14 12.52
C THR A 177 15.64 -12.27 11.49
N LEU A 178 16.00 -12.38 10.20
CA LEU A 178 15.02 -12.67 9.15
C LEU A 178 14.38 -14.05 9.33
N GLU A 179 15.13 -15.03 9.82
CA GLU A 179 14.62 -16.37 10.12
C GLU A 179 13.52 -16.29 11.19
N GLU A 180 13.71 -15.51 12.26
CA GLU A 180 12.65 -15.25 13.24
C GLU A 180 11.46 -14.53 12.59
N ALA A 181 11.72 -13.48 11.81
CA ALA A 181 10.68 -12.69 11.17
C ALA A 181 9.73 -13.53 10.29
N PHE A 182 10.27 -14.45 9.48
CA PHE A 182 9.48 -15.34 8.61
C PHE A 182 8.64 -16.38 9.35
N GLN A 183 8.84 -16.53 10.66
CA GLN A 183 8.10 -17.49 11.49
C GLN A 183 7.02 -16.82 12.36
N THR A 184 6.94 -15.50 12.35
CA THR A 184 5.91 -14.78 13.10
C THR A 184 4.60 -14.70 12.32
N PRO A 185 3.44 -14.63 12.99
CA PRO A 185 2.12 -14.62 12.35
C PRO A 185 1.78 -13.24 11.74
N THR A 186 2.62 -12.74 10.86
CA THR A 186 2.39 -11.49 10.11
C THR A 186 2.75 -11.69 8.64
N ILE A 187 2.17 -10.87 7.76
CA ILE A 187 2.52 -10.91 6.35
C ILE A 187 3.96 -10.43 6.15
N THR A 188 4.69 -11.09 5.25
CA THR A 188 5.93 -10.54 4.69
C THR A 188 5.56 -9.80 3.42
N LYS A 189 5.96 -8.53 3.29
CA LYS A 189 5.63 -7.66 2.16
C LYS A 189 6.86 -6.88 1.70
N LEU A 190 7.05 -6.78 0.39
CA LEU A 190 8.03 -5.90 -0.26
C LEU A 190 7.29 -4.91 -1.15
N ASP A 191 7.52 -3.61 -0.91
CA ASP A 191 7.00 -2.51 -1.72
C ASP A 191 8.14 -1.85 -2.50
N VAL A 192 7.94 -1.68 -3.81
CA VAL A 192 8.94 -1.18 -4.76
C VAL A 192 8.29 -0.14 -5.66
N VAL A 193 9.01 0.95 -5.93
CA VAL A 193 8.65 1.96 -6.94
C VAL A 193 9.58 1.77 -8.12
N SER A 194 9.06 1.66 -9.34
CA SER A 194 9.89 1.54 -10.55
C SER A 194 9.40 2.40 -11.70
N TRP A 195 10.31 2.84 -12.56
CA TRP A 195 9.99 3.52 -13.82
C TRP A 195 9.54 2.51 -14.89
N VAL A 196 8.29 2.61 -15.34
CA VAL A 196 7.65 1.60 -16.20
C VAL A 196 7.15 2.23 -17.51
N GLN A 197 7.27 1.48 -18.59
CA GLN A 197 6.90 1.78 -19.97
C GLN A 197 7.49 3.08 -20.50
N ASN A 198 8.66 3.47 -19.98
CA ASN A 198 9.28 4.77 -20.22
C ASN A 198 8.34 5.96 -19.98
N ASN A 199 7.38 5.83 -19.08
CA ASN A 199 6.28 6.79 -18.96
C ASN A 199 6.07 7.34 -17.54
N ARG A 200 6.01 6.47 -16.53
CA ARG A 200 5.72 6.88 -15.15
C ARG A 200 6.39 6.00 -14.11
N PHE A 201 6.58 6.52 -12.92
CA PHE A 201 6.81 5.72 -11.73
C PHE A 201 5.55 4.94 -11.37
N THR A 202 5.72 3.71 -10.91
CA THR A 202 4.62 2.82 -10.58
C THR A 202 4.96 2.01 -9.35
N ASP A 203 3.98 1.88 -8.45
CA ASP A 203 4.09 1.07 -7.24
C ASP A 203 3.90 -0.42 -7.56
N PHE A 204 4.74 -1.24 -6.94
CA PHE A 204 4.70 -2.70 -6.95
C PHE A 204 4.67 -3.17 -5.49
N SER A 205 3.71 -4.04 -5.17
CA SER A 205 3.59 -4.67 -3.86
C SER A 205 3.60 -6.18 -4.03
N MET A 206 4.53 -6.88 -3.36
CA MET A 206 4.57 -8.34 -3.33
C MET A 206 4.36 -8.82 -1.89
N ILE A 207 3.31 -9.62 -1.66
CA ILE A 207 3.05 -10.29 -0.38
C ILE A 207 3.49 -11.75 -0.49
N TYR A 208 4.32 -12.19 0.45
CA TYR A 208 4.83 -13.56 0.52
C TYR A 208 4.13 -14.36 1.62
N GLN A 209 3.62 -15.53 1.26
CA GLN A 209 3.14 -16.54 2.19
C GLN A 209 4.12 -17.70 2.19
N PHE A 210 4.81 -17.91 3.31
CA PHE A 210 5.75 -18.99 3.47
C PHE A 210 5.05 -20.22 4.04
N LYS A 211 5.27 -21.36 3.38
CA LYS A 211 4.86 -22.68 3.82
C LYS A 211 6.08 -23.58 3.97
N HIS A 212 6.00 -24.50 4.91
CA HIS A 212 7.00 -25.52 5.14
C HIS A 212 6.29 -26.86 5.32
N ASN A 213 6.54 -27.80 4.41
CA ASN A 213 5.86 -29.09 4.36
C ASN A 213 4.33 -28.91 4.46
N GLY A 214 3.78 -27.95 3.70
CA GLY A 214 2.35 -27.63 3.66
C GLY A 214 1.81 -26.78 4.82
N LYS A 215 2.57 -26.55 5.90
CA LYS A 215 2.16 -25.72 7.05
C LYS A 215 2.62 -24.28 6.89
N HIS A 216 1.77 -23.31 7.20
CA HIS A 216 2.16 -21.89 7.16
C HIS A 216 3.22 -21.57 8.21
N LEU A 217 4.28 -20.85 7.80
CA LEU A 217 5.27 -20.28 8.71
C LEU A 217 4.84 -18.90 9.22
N ASN A 218 4.22 -18.10 8.35
CA ASN A 218 3.79 -16.73 8.65
C ASN A 218 2.27 -16.55 8.45
N SER A 219 1.47 -17.15 9.32
CA SER A 219 0.00 -17.10 9.27
C SER A 219 -0.55 -15.71 9.66
N GLY A 220 -0.28 -14.69 8.86
CA GLY A 220 -0.75 -13.32 9.07
C GLY A 220 -2.07 -12.96 8.37
N ILE A 221 -2.65 -13.89 7.61
CA ILE A 221 -3.90 -13.65 6.88
C ILE A 221 -5.07 -14.14 7.73
N THR A 222 -5.76 -13.18 8.33
CA THR A 222 -7.04 -13.37 9.03
C THR A 222 -8.18 -13.60 8.04
N ASP A 223 -9.40 -13.80 8.56
CA ASP A 223 -10.63 -13.82 7.78
C ASP A 223 -10.71 -12.59 6.83
N ILE A 224 -10.47 -12.87 5.55
CA ILE A 224 -10.38 -11.87 4.47
C ILE A 224 -11.69 -11.09 4.37
N GLU A 225 -12.83 -11.75 4.52
CA GLU A 225 -14.13 -11.09 4.42
C GLU A 225 -14.33 -10.10 5.55
N THR A 226 -14.09 -10.53 6.79
CA THR A 226 -14.20 -9.65 7.97
C THR A 226 -13.26 -8.46 7.83
N SER A 227 -12.01 -8.68 7.44
CA SER A 227 -11.04 -7.60 7.22
C SER A 227 -11.49 -6.58 6.16
N ILE A 228 -12.04 -7.05 5.03
CA ILE A 228 -12.56 -6.15 3.98
C ILE A 228 -13.78 -5.37 4.49
N ARG A 229 -14.70 -6.00 5.21
CA ARG A 229 -15.90 -5.34 5.77
C ARG A 229 -15.55 -4.26 6.79
N GLU A 230 -14.63 -4.55 7.70
CA GLU A 230 -14.10 -3.57 8.64
C GLU A 230 -13.44 -2.39 7.93
N ASN A 231 -12.72 -2.66 6.83
CA ASN A 231 -12.11 -1.59 6.04
C ASN A 231 -13.16 -0.73 5.31
N ILE A 232 -14.23 -1.32 4.78
CA ILE A 232 -15.36 -0.56 4.19
C ILE A 232 -15.98 0.35 5.26
N PHE A 233 -16.24 -0.19 6.46
CA PHE A 233 -16.81 0.56 7.58
C PHE A 233 -15.93 1.74 8.00
N MET A 234 -14.62 1.53 8.13
CA MET A 234 -13.67 2.61 8.43
C MET A 234 -13.65 3.69 7.34
N LEU A 235 -13.52 3.29 6.08
CA LEU A 235 -13.41 4.23 4.96
C LEU A 235 -14.70 5.06 4.77
N HIS A 236 -15.86 4.49 5.11
CA HIS A 236 -17.12 5.24 5.17
C HIS A 236 -17.05 6.42 6.15
N HIS A 237 -16.56 6.17 7.37
CA HIS A 237 -16.47 7.19 8.43
C HIS A 237 -15.37 8.21 8.17
N GLU A 238 -14.28 7.81 7.50
CA GLU A 238 -13.22 8.71 7.06
C GLU A 238 -13.62 9.58 5.86
N GLY A 239 -14.79 9.34 5.26
CA GLY A 239 -15.23 10.01 4.04
C GLY A 239 -14.43 9.63 2.81
N ASN A 240 -13.67 8.53 2.84
CA ASN A 240 -12.84 8.05 1.74
C ASN A 240 -13.64 7.12 0.81
N TYR A 241 -14.69 7.70 0.21
CA TYR A 241 -15.71 6.93 -0.50
C TYR A 241 -15.19 6.23 -1.75
N PHE A 242 -14.16 6.75 -2.42
CA PHE A 242 -13.58 6.08 -3.58
C PHE A 242 -12.83 4.80 -3.18
N LYS A 243 -11.96 4.87 -2.15
CA LYS A 243 -11.30 3.65 -1.65
C LYS A 243 -12.32 2.69 -1.03
N MET A 244 -13.37 3.21 -0.38
CA MET A 244 -14.48 2.39 0.11
C MET A 244 -15.13 1.60 -1.03
N ALA A 245 -15.44 2.25 -2.16
CA ALA A 245 -15.98 1.58 -3.33
C ALA A 245 -15.03 0.49 -3.88
N LYS A 246 -13.70 0.74 -3.93
CA LYS A 246 -12.72 -0.29 -4.31
C LYS A 246 -12.77 -1.50 -3.38
N ARG A 247 -12.95 -1.30 -2.07
CA ARG A 247 -13.09 -2.40 -1.10
C ARG A 247 -14.42 -3.14 -1.24
N MET A 248 -15.52 -2.43 -1.53
CA MET A 248 -16.79 -3.06 -1.87
C MET A 248 -16.67 -3.91 -3.13
N PHE A 249 -15.98 -3.42 -4.16
CA PHE A 249 -15.70 -4.18 -5.38
C PHE A 249 -14.85 -5.42 -5.09
N ALA A 250 -13.83 -5.31 -4.25
CA ALA A 250 -13.01 -6.45 -3.83
C ALA A 250 -13.83 -7.51 -3.07
N LEU A 251 -14.74 -7.09 -2.18
CA LEU A 251 -15.66 -7.98 -1.48
C LEU A 251 -16.64 -8.65 -2.45
N ALA A 252 -17.22 -7.88 -3.37
CA ALA A 252 -18.11 -8.39 -4.40
C ALA A 252 -17.41 -9.44 -5.27
N LYS A 253 -16.16 -9.19 -5.67
CA LYS A 253 -15.34 -10.15 -6.40
C LYS A 253 -15.08 -11.42 -5.59
N TYR A 254 -14.74 -11.30 -4.30
CA TYR A 254 -14.54 -12.44 -3.41
C TYR A 254 -15.81 -13.29 -3.23
N LYS A 255 -16.98 -12.65 -3.28
CA LYS A 255 -18.30 -13.28 -3.16
C LYS A 255 -18.97 -13.61 -4.50
N GLU A 256 -18.29 -13.35 -5.61
CA GLU A 256 -18.81 -13.55 -6.97
C GLU A 256 -20.10 -12.78 -7.29
N TYR A 257 -20.32 -11.62 -6.64
CA TYR A 257 -21.47 -10.74 -6.88
C TYR A 257 -21.25 -9.85 -8.12
N THR A 258 -21.55 -10.41 -9.29
CA THR A 258 -21.32 -9.76 -10.60
C THR A 258 -22.12 -8.48 -10.79
N ASP A 259 -23.37 -8.43 -10.33
CA ASP A 259 -24.22 -7.24 -10.44
C ASP A 259 -23.64 -6.03 -9.69
N VAL A 260 -23.08 -6.27 -8.50
CA VAL A 260 -22.40 -5.26 -7.67
C VAL A 260 -21.13 -4.77 -8.38
N MET A 261 -20.37 -5.68 -8.99
CA MET A 261 -19.16 -5.32 -9.75
C MET A 261 -19.50 -4.49 -10.99
N GLU A 262 -20.54 -4.85 -11.73
CA GLU A 262 -21.01 -4.10 -12.91
C GLU A 262 -21.48 -2.70 -12.54
N LYS A 263 -22.23 -2.56 -11.44
CA LYS A 263 -22.68 -1.26 -10.92
C LYS A 263 -21.53 -0.36 -10.47
N LEU A 264 -20.44 -0.93 -9.93
CA LEU A 264 -19.28 -0.15 -9.47
C LEU A 264 -18.26 0.16 -10.58
N SER A 265 -18.19 -0.66 -11.63
CA SER A 265 -17.17 -0.52 -12.68
C SER A 265 -17.13 0.86 -13.36
N PRO A 266 -18.26 1.53 -13.67
CA PRO A 266 -18.22 2.86 -14.27
C PRO A 266 -17.56 3.92 -13.39
N LEU A 267 -17.61 3.77 -12.06
CA LEU A 267 -16.91 4.66 -11.13
C LEU A 267 -15.40 4.63 -11.34
N PHE A 268 -14.85 3.43 -11.57
CA PHE A 268 -13.40 3.22 -11.71
C PHE A 268 -12.88 3.49 -13.12
N ASN A 269 -13.75 3.44 -14.13
CA ASN A 269 -13.37 3.63 -15.54
C ASN A 269 -13.83 4.98 -16.13
N GLY A 270 -14.50 5.81 -15.34
CA GLY A 270 -14.88 7.18 -15.73
C GLY A 270 -13.87 8.23 -15.24
N ASP A 271 -14.32 9.48 -15.22
CA ASP A 271 -13.53 10.64 -14.79
C ASP A 271 -12.98 10.54 -13.37
N ILE A 272 -13.74 9.92 -12.46
CA ILE A 272 -13.30 9.74 -11.07
C ILE A 272 -12.12 8.76 -11.01
N GLY A 273 -12.09 7.75 -11.89
CA GLY A 273 -10.96 6.85 -12.07
C GLY A 273 -9.71 7.56 -12.61
N ARG A 274 -9.88 8.51 -13.54
CA ARG A 274 -8.78 9.36 -14.03
C ARG A 274 -8.18 10.22 -12.91
N LEU A 275 -9.03 10.85 -12.09
CA LEU A 275 -8.58 11.57 -10.91
C LEU A 275 -7.80 10.66 -9.95
N TYR A 276 -8.31 9.44 -9.73
CA TYR A 276 -7.65 8.46 -8.85
C TYR A 276 -6.28 8.04 -9.36
N MET A 277 -6.11 7.85 -10.67
CA MET A 277 -4.82 7.52 -11.26
C MET A 277 -3.78 8.57 -10.92
N VAL A 278 -4.06 9.84 -11.23
CA VAL A 278 -3.14 10.95 -10.94
C VAL A 278 -2.94 11.14 -9.43
N TYR A 279 -3.98 10.96 -8.62
CA TYR A 279 -3.85 10.94 -7.16
C TYR A 279 -2.91 9.83 -6.66
N GLY A 280 -2.97 8.66 -7.27
CA GLY A 280 -2.06 7.53 -7.01
C GLY A 280 -0.63 7.88 -7.38
N ASP A 281 -0.41 8.36 -8.61
CA ASP A 281 0.90 8.74 -9.13
C ASP A 281 1.55 9.84 -8.24
N VAL A 282 0.78 10.83 -7.77
CA VAL A 282 1.26 11.83 -6.80
C VAL A 282 1.73 11.17 -5.50
N GLY A 283 1.02 10.16 -5.01
CA GLY A 283 1.42 9.39 -3.82
C GLY A 283 2.69 8.56 -4.03
N THR A 284 2.88 8.01 -5.23
CA THR A 284 4.11 7.31 -5.63
C THR A 284 5.30 8.27 -5.64
N LEU A 285 5.14 9.48 -6.20
CA LEU A 285 6.18 10.51 -6.18
C LEU A 285 6.52 10.99 -4.76
N GLU A 286 5.53 11.18 -3.89
CA GLU A 286 5.77 11.48 -2.47
C GLU A 286 6.61 10.39 -1.79
N THR A 287 6.28 9.11 -2.03
CA THR A 287 7.02 7.97 -1.47
C THR A 287 8.45 7.94 -2.00
N LEU A 288 8.65 8.17 -3.31
CA LEU A 288 9.98 8.25 -3.91
C LEU A 288 10.84 9.34 -3.27
N LEU A 289 10.25 10.53 -3.05
CA LEU A 289 10.90 11.65 -2.36
C LEU A 289 11.15 11.37 -0.87
N GLU A 290 10.40 10.49 -0.22
CA GLU A 290 10.66 10.11 1.18
C GLU A 290 11.82 9.14 1.32
N VAL A 291 11.96 8.21 0.38
CA VAL A 291 12.87 7.08 0.52
C VAL A 291 14.23 7.33 -0.13
N GLN A 292 14.33 8.24 -1.09
CA GLN A 292 15.54 8.45 -1.89
C GLN A 292 16.01 9.89 -1.87
N TYR A 293 17.32 10.07 -1.63
CA TYR A 293 17.98 11.36 -1.74
C TYR A 293 18.36 11.69 -3.19
N VAL A 294 18.77 10.68 -3.96
CA VAL A 294 19.17 10.82 -5.37
C VAL A 294 18.09 10.22 -6.26
N ILE A 295 17.38 11.10 -6.97
CA ILE A 295 16.26 10.72 -7.84
C ILE A 295 16.42 11.32 -9.25
N PRO A 296 15.93 10.65 -10.30
CA PRO A 296 16.05 11.11 -11.68
C PRO A 296 15.02 12.21 -11.96
N TYR A 297 15.34 13.44 -11.56
CA TYR A 297 14.41 14.57 -11.69
C TYR A 297 13.87 14.77 -13.11
N SER A 298 14.63 14.46 -14.16
CA SER A 298 14.11 14.54 -15.54
C SER A 298 12.90 13.63 -15.77
N LYS A 299 12.85 12.47 -15.13
CA LYS A 299 11.71 11.54 -15.19
C LYS A 299 10.55 12.01 -14.35
N ILE A 300 10.84 12.58 -13.17
CA ILE A 300 9.82 13.18 -12.30
C ILE A 300 9.15 14.37 -13.00
N ASP A 301 9.95 15.28 -13.57
CA ASP A 301 9.45 16.45 -14.30
C ASP A 301 8.59 16.02 -15.49
N PHE A 302 9.04 15.01 -16.25
CA PHE A 302 8.27 14.42 -17.34
C PHE A 302 6.92 13.87 -16.83
N GLU A 303 6.92 13.06 -15.77
CA GLU A 303 5.69 12.46 -15.25
C GLU A 303 4.69 13.51 -14.72
N ILE A 304 5.19 14.53 -14.03
CA ILE A 304 4.40 15.64 -13.51
C ILE A 304 3.77 16.42 -14.68
N ASP A 305 4.51 16.71 -15.73
CA ASP A 305 3.98 17.38 -16.93
C ASP A 305 2.85 16.56 -17.58
N GLN A 306 3.01 15.23 -17.64
CA GLN A 306 1.97 14.33 -18.14
C GLN A 306 0.69 14.30 -17.28
N PHE A 307 0.68 14.87 -16.06
CA PHE A 307 -0.57 15.02 -15.30
C PHE A 307 -1.57 15.93 -16.02
N LYS A 308 -1.13 16.98 -16.71
CA LYS A 308 -2.04 17.87 -17.45
C LYS A 308 -2.84 17.13 -18.52
N GLY A 309 -2.15 16.34 -19.35
CA GLY A 309 -2.79 15.53 -20.38
C GLY A 309 -3.82 14.56 -19.80
N ARG A 310 -3.47 13.87 -18.70
CA ARG A 310 -4.37 12.92 -18.01
C ARG A 310 -5.59 13.57 -17.37
N LEU A 311 -5.48 14.83 -16.94
CA LEU A 311 -6.53 15.58 -16.27
C LEU A 311 -7.43 16.39 -17.22
N SER A 312 -6.91 16.83 -18.37
CA SER A 312 -7.58 17.75 -19.32
C SER A 312 -8.93 17.31 -19.88
N ASN A 313 -9.27 16.02 -19.80
CA ASN A 313 -10.49 15.46 -20.39
C ASN A 313 -11.50 15.02 -19.32
N ILE A 314 -11.57 15.72 -18.19
CA ILE A 314 -12.48 15.41 -17.08
C ILE A 314 -13.69 16.35 -17.13
N GLY A 315 -14.89 15.80 -17.30
CA GLY A 315 -16.15 16.54 -17.45
C GLY A 315 -16.92 16.78 -16.15
N LEU A 316 -16.25 16.80 -15.00
CA LEU A 316 -16.88 16.96 -13.68
C LEU A 316 -16.96 18.44 -13.27
N ASP A 317 -18.16 18.99 -13.08
CA ASP A 317 -18.38 20.43 -12.84
C ASP A 317 -17.50 21.09 -11.76
N LYS A 318 -17.29 20.43 -10.62
CA LYS A 318 -16.45 20.95 -9.54
C LYS A 318 -14.97 20.78 -9.82
N TYR A 319 -14.59 19.80 -10.65
CA TYR A 319 -13.22 19.69 -11.15
C TYR A 319 -12.93 20.85 -12.10
N LEU A 320 -13.82 21.16 -13.05
CA LEU A 320 -13.63 22.26 -14.01
C LEU A 320 -13.38 23.61 -13.32
N ARG A 321 -14.02 23.85 -12.17
CA ARG A 321 -13.78 25.05 -11.35
C ARG A 321 -12.42 25.08 -10.63
N ARG A 322 -11.75 23.94 -10.52
CA ARG A 322 -10.47 23.75 -9.82
C ARG A 322 -9.33 23.34 -10.76
N GLU A 323 -9.61 23.19 -12.05
CA GLU A 323 -8.65 22.73 -13.05
C GLU A 323 -7.46 23.70 -13.15
N SER A 324 -7.74 25.01 -13.22
CA SER A 324 -6.70 26.04 -13.25
C SER A 324 -5.80 25.99 -12.01
N ASP A 325 -6.35 25.77 -10.81
CA ASP A 325 -5.55 25.59 -9.59
C ASP A 325 -4.59 24.40 -9.71
N LEU A 326 -5.07 23.26 -10.21
CA LEU A 326 -4.26 22.06 -10.39
C LEU A 326 -3.16 22.28 -11.44
N PHE A 327 -3.49 22.93 -12.56
CA PHE A 327 -2.53 23.20 -13.62
C PHE A 327 -1.46 24.19 -13.18
N ASN A 328 -1.83 25.20 -12.40
CA ASN A 328 -0.87 26.13 -11.79
C ASN A 328 0.09 25.41 -10.83
N ILE A 329 -0.41 24.46 -10.02
CA ILE A 329 0.45 23.64 -9.15
C ILE A 329 1.42 22.78 -9.99
N ILE A 330 0.93 22.17 -11.06
CA ILE A 330 1.77 21.37 -11.98
C ILE A 330 2.85 22.25 -12.62
N ASP A 331 2.50 23.44 -13.10
CA ASP A 331 3.45 24.39 -13.67
C ASP A 331 4.50 24.85 -12.67
N GLU A 332 4.10 25.10 -11.42
CA GLU A 332 5.02 25.43 -10.35
C GLU A 332 5.98 24.26 -10.08
N LEU A 333 5.47 23.04 -9.98
CA LEU A 333 6.26 21.82 -9.77
C LEU A 333 7.32 21.62 -10.87
N VAL A 334 6.94 21.76 -12.14
CA VAL A 334 7.88 21.61 -13.29
C VAL A 334 8.92 22.73 -13.32
N LYS A 335 8.58 23.94 -12.86
CA LYS A 335 9.49 25.09 -12.79
C LYS A 335 10.43 25.06 -11.60
N LEU A 336 10.18 24.22 -10.58
CA LEU A 336 11.04 24.16 -9.40
C LEU A 336 12.47 23.77 -9.79
N ARG A 337 13.40 24.70 -9.56
CA ARG A 337 14.83 24.44 -9.76
C ARG A 337 15.30 23.39 -8.77
N ARG A 338 16.20 22.50 -9.21
CA ARG A 338 16.67 21.33 -8.46
C ARG A 338 17.68 21.74 -7.38
N THR A 339 17.19 22.13 -6.21
CA THR A 339 17.99 22.44 -5.01
C THR A 339 17.43 21.68 -3.81
N GLU A 340 18.16 21.54 -2.71
CA GLU A 340 17.61 20.88 -1.51
C GLU A 340 16.33 21.58 -1.00
N TYR A 341 16.27 22.92 -1.12
CA TYR A 341 15.08 23.71 -0.84
C TYR A 341 13.87 23.32 -1.71
N SER A 342 14.11 22.81 -2.92
CA SER A 342 13.05 22.39 -3.83
C SER A 342 12.37 21.10 -3.40
N HIS A 343 13.03 20.23 -2.63
CA HIS A 343 12.44 18.98 -2.16
C HIS A 343 11.25 19.22 -1.23
N LYS A 344 11.44 20.06 -0.19
CA LYS A 344 10.38 20.39 0.76
C LYS A 344 9.21 21.08 0.05
N LYS A 345 9.51 22.02 -0.85
CA LYS A 345 8.47 22.72 -1.62
C LYS A 345 7.73 21.78 -2.57
N MET A 346 8.42 20.86 -3.22
CA MET A 346 7.81 19.83 -4.06
C MET A 346 6.84 18.95 -3.25
N LYS A 347 7.25 18.48 -2.06
CA LYS A 347 6.35 17.74 -1.16
C LYS A 347 5.11 18.55 -0.75
N GLU A 348 5.27 19.83 -0.44
CA GLU A 348 4.15 20.72 -0.11
C GLU A 348 3.16 20.85 -1.27
N LEU A 349 3.66 21.08 -2.48
CA LEU A 349 2.84 21.23 -3.69
C LEU A 349 2.14 19.92 -4.08
N LEU A 350 2.85 18.79 -4.04
CA LEU A 350 2.28 17.46 -4.24
C LEU A 350 1.19 17.17 -3.20
N GLY A 351 1.43 17.49 -1.93
CA GLY A 351 0.45 17.35 -0.85
C GLY A 351 -0.81 18.20 -1.07
N LYS A 352 -0.63 19.45 -1.53
CA LYS A 352 -1.75 20.34 -1.91
C LYS A 352 -2.56 19.76 -3.08
N MET A 353 -1.88 19.30 -4.13
CA MET A 353 -2.52 18.66 -5.28
C MET A 353 -3.30 17.40 -4.86
N LYS A 354 -2.66 16.53 -4.09
CA LYS A 354 -3.25 15.30 -3.53
C LYS A 354 -4.50 15.58 -2.72
N HIS A 355 -4.50 16.64 -1.90
CA HIS A 355 -5.66 17.07 -1.12
C HIS A 355 -6.82 17.52 -2.02
N ILE A 356 -6.56 18.31 -3.06
CA ILE A 356 -7.59 18.74 -4.03
C ILE A 356 -8.20 17.52 -4.72
N LEU A 357 -7.37 16.62 -5.27
CA LEU A 357 -7.80 15.42 -5.96
C LEU A 357 -8.61 14.49 -5.03
N TYR A 358 -8.13 14.29 -3.79
CA TYR A 358 -8.83 13.50 -2.77
C TYR A 358 -10.25 14.02 -2.52
N ASN A 359 -10.40 15.32 -2.31
CA ASN A 359 -11.71 15.93 -2.01
C ASN A 359 -12.68 15.77 -3.19
N LEU A 360 -12.20 15.99 -4.42
CA LEU A 360 -13.00 15.80 -5.63
C LEU A 360 -13.43 14.34 -5.79
N MET A 361 -12.48 13.40 -5.73
CA MET A 361 -12.76 11.97 -5.86
C MET A 361 -13.75 11.47 -4.81
N SER A 362 -13.52 11.79 -3.55
CA SER A 362 -14.38 11.35 -2.45
C SER A 362 -15.79 11.93 -2.57
N LEU A 363 -15.92 13.21 -2.93
CA LEU A 363 -17.22 13.82 -3.20
C LEU A 363 -17.97 13.09 -4.33
N TYR A 364 -17.33 12.92 -5.49
CA TYR A 364 -18.00 12.34 -6.65
C TYR A 364 -18.27 10.84 -6.48
N ALA A 365 -17.40 10.10 -5.79
CA ALA A 365 -17.65 8.72 -5.39
C ALA A 365 -18.87 8.63 -4.46
N LYS A 366 -19.02 9.55 -3.50
CA LYS A 366 -20.20 9.60 -2.63
C LYS A 366 -21.47 9.79 -3.45
N LEU A 367 -21.49 10.81 -4.32
CA LEU A 367 -22.64 11.12 -5.19
C LEU A 367 -23.02 9.91 -6.07
N TYR A 368 -22.01 9.26 -6.65
CA TYR A 368 -22.21 8.08 -7.47
C TYR A 368 -22.82 6.92 -6.68
N LEU A 369 -22.22 6.55 -5.54
CA LEU A 369 -22.70 5.47 -4.68
C LEU A 369 -24.13 5.72 -4.17
N THR A 370 -24.47 6.97 -3.84
CA THR A 370 -25.84 7.34 -3.49
C THR A 370 -26.79 7.18 -4.67
N LYS A 371 -26.41 7.65 -5.87
CA LYS A 371 -27.23 7.53 -7.10
C LYS A 371 -27.57 6.07 -7.42
N ILE A 372 -26.60 5.17 -7.29
CA ILE A 372 -26.80 3.73 -7.57
C ILE A 372 -27.34 2.95 -6.36
N LYS A 373 -27.70 3.62 -5.26
CA LYS A 373 -28.23 3.02 -4.02
C LYS A 373 -27.30 1.98 -3.38
N MET A 374 -25.99 2.20 -3.47
CA MET A 374 -24.96 1.32 -2.88
C MET A 374 -24.23 1.93 -1.68
N MET A 375 -24.63 3.12 -1.22
CA MET A 375 -24.09 3.67 0.02
C MET A 375 -24.48 2.76 1.20
N PRO A 376 -23.50 2.23 1.97
CA PRO A 376 -23.82 1.44 3.16
C PRO A 376 -24.68 2.22 4.16
N ARG A 377 -25.59 1.52 4.84
CA ARG A 377 -26.34 2.02 5.99
C ARG A 377 -25.85 1.25 7.20
N TYR A 378 -25.37 1.96 8.22
CA TYR A 378 -24.83 1.38 9.45
C TYR A 378 -25.65 1.82 10.65
#